data_AF-A0A848U9E3-F1
#
_entry.id   AF-A0A848U9E3-F1
#
_cell.length_a   1.000
_cell.length_b   1.000
_cell.length_c   1.000
_cell.angle_alpha   90.00
_cell.angle_beta   90.00
_cell.angle_gamma   90.00
#
_symmetry.space_group_name_H-M   'P 1'
#
loop_
_entity.id
_entity.type
_entity.pdbx_description
1 polymer ?
#
loop_
_entity_poly.entity_id
_entity_poly.type
_entity_poly.pdbx_seq_one_letter_code
_entity_poly.pdbx_strand_id
1 'polypeptide(L)' 'MDRIVIVGAGQGGLQAAINLRLKGFGGSIVLIGAEEHLPYQRLPFLS' A
#
# COMPACT_ATOMS: atom_id res chain seq x y z
N MET A 1 0.83 -5.12 21.68
CA MET A 1 1.56 -4.91 20.42
C MET A 1 0.63 -5.29 19.28
N ASP A 2 -0.20 -4.33 18.86
CA ASP A 2 -1.22 -4.59 17.85
C ASP A 2 -0.64 -4.45 16.44
N ARG A 3 -1.00 -5.38 15.56
CA ARG A 3 -0.57 -5.42 14.16
C ARG A 3 -1.77 -5.62 13.25
N ILE A 4 -1.87 -4.77 12.22
CA ILE A 4 -2.86 -4.89 11.16
C ILE A 4 -2.15 -5.23 9.86
N VAL A 5 -2.62 -6.27 9.17
CA VAL A 5 -2.13 -6.67 7.85
C VAL A 5 -3.23 -6.40 6.83
N ILE A 6 -2.89 -5.63 5.80
CA ILE A 6 -3.79 -5.25 4.70
C ILE A 6 -3.30 -5.96 3.44
N VAL A 7 -4.13 -6.82 2.88
CA VAL A 7 -3.84 -7.54 1.64
C VAL A 7 -4.51 -6.80 0.48
N GLY A 8 -3.69 -6.24 -0.40
CA GLY A 8 -4.07 -5.41 -1.55
C GLY A 8 -3.55 -3.98 -1.44
N ALA A 9 -2.35 -3.70 -1.97
CA ALA A 9 -1.75 -2.36 -2.03
C ALA A 9 -2.34 -1.42 -3.11
N GLY A 10 -3.54 -1.72 -3.61
CA GLY A 10 -4.28 -0.80 -4.47
C GLY A 10 -4.81 0.43 -3.70
N GLN A 11 -5.61 1.27 -4.38
CA GLN A 11 -6.19 2.48 -3.77
C GLN A 11 -6.93 2.19 -2.45
N GLY A 12 -7.70 1.11 -2.38
CA GLY A 12 -8.45 0.74 -1.18
C GLY A 12 -7.56 0.41 0.02
N GLY A 13 -6.50 -0.39 -0.17
CA GLY A 13 -5.60 -0.75 0.93
C GLY A 13 -4.74 0.41 1.39
N LEU A 14 -4.31 1.28 0.48
CA LEU A 14 -3.58 2.50 0.83
C LEU A 14 -4.46 3.46 1.65
N GLN A 15 -5.70 3.69 1.21
CA GLN A 15 -6.67 4.52 1.94
C GLN A 15 -6.97 3.95 3.33
N ALA A 16 -7.09 2.63 3.47
CA ALA A 16 -7.27 1.97 4.76
C ALA A 16 -6.07 2.20 5.69
N ALA A 17 -4.84 2.02 5.20
CA ALA A 17 -3.61 2.25 5.97
C ALA A 17 -3.50 3.71 6.45
N ILE A 18 -3.80 4.68 5.57
CA ILE A 18 -3.81 6.12 5.89
C ILE A 18 -4.84 6.42 6.98
N ASN A 19 -6.07 5.93 6.81
CA ASN A 19 -7.14 6.18 7.79
C ASN A 19 -6.81 5.59 9.17
N LEU A 20 -6.15 4.43 9.23
CA LEU A 20 -5.67 3.87 10.51
C LEU A 20 -4.70 4.83 11.22
N ARG A 21 -3.76 5.41 10.49
CA ARG A 21 -2.82 6.41 11.07
C ARG A 21 -3.54 7.68 11.50
N LEU A 22 -4.43 8.22 10.67
CA LEU A 22 -5.23 9.41 11.01
C LEU A 22 -6.11 9.19 12.24
N LYS A 23 -6.61 7.98 12.44
CA LYS A 23 -7.41 7.60 13.62
C LYS A 23 -6.56 7.26 14.85
N GLY A 24 -5.25 7.49 14.82
CA GLY A 24 -4.37 7.30 15.96
C GLY A 24 -3.96 5.85 16.22
N PHE A 25 -4.05 4.96 15.22
CA PHE A 25 -3.52 3.61 15.38
C PHE A 25 -2.00 3.68 15.53
N GLY A 26 -1.50 3.37 16.73
CA GLY A 26 -0.08 3.34 17.07
C GLY A 26 0.61 2.00 16.80
N GLY A 27 -0.13 0.98 16.37
CA GLY A 27 0.40 -0.35 16.09
C GLY A 27 1.16 -0.46 14.77
N SER A 28 1.64 -1.66 14.47
CA SER A 28 2.32 -1.95 13.21
C SER A 28 1.29 -2.13 12.09
N ILE A 29 1.49 -1.47 10.95
CA ILE A 29 0.65 -1.64 9.75
C ILE A 29 1.53 -2.26 8.66
N VAL A 30 1.10 -3.39 8.11
CA VAL A 30 1.76 -4.07 6.99
C VAL A 30 0.81 -4.04 5.79
N LEU A 31 1.25 -3.46 4.68
CA LEU A 31 0.50 -3.42 3.42
C LEU A 31 1.15 -4.36 2.42
N ILE A 32 0.41 -5.34 1.93
CA ILE A 32 0.89 -6.35 0.99
C ILE A 32 0.28 -6.04 -0.38
N GLY A 33 1.12 -5.71 -1.36
CA GLY A 33 0.73 -5.54 -2.76
C GLY A 33 0.77 -6.87 -3.50
N ALA A 34 -0.14 -7.05 -4.47
CA ALA A 34 -0.07 -8.14 -5.44
C ALA A 34 0.84 -7.81 -6.64
N GLU A 35 1.37 -6.58 -6.70
CA GLU A 35 2.34 -6.19 -7.72
C GLU A 35 3.71 -6.76 -7.34
N GLU A 36 4.09 -7.85 -8.00
CA GLU A 36 5.44 -8.41 -7.98
C GLU A 36 6.46 -7.51 -8.71
N HIS A 37 5.97 -6.42 -9.31
CA HIS A 37 6.75 -5.51 -10.13
C HIS A 37 6.81 -4.15 -9.44
N LEU A 38 8.01 -3.60 -9.30
CA LEU A 38 8.17 -2.16 -9.10
C LEU A 38 7.28 -1.42 -10.12
N PRO A 39 6.63 -0.30 -9.76
CA PRO A 39 5.92 0.54 -10.72
C PRO A 39 6.92 1.08 -11.74
N TYR A 40 7.21 0.29 -12.77
CA TYR A 40 8.12 0.65 -13.84
C TYR A 40 7.35 1.53 -14.80
N GLN A 41 7.79 2.79 -14.94
CA GLN A 41 7.38 3.63 -16.05
C GLN A 41 7.94 3.00 -17.33
N ARG A 42 7.07 2.35 -18.11
CA ARG A 42 7.34 2.14 -19.54
C ARG A 42 7.51 3.53 -20.16
N LEU A 43 8.76 3.98 -20.35
CA LEU A 43 9.05 5.14 -21.19
C LEU A 43 8.35 4.90 -22.54
N PRO A 44 7.50 5.82 -23.01
CA PRO A 44 6.88 5.66 -24.33
C PRO A 44 8.00 5.51 -25.35
N PHE A 45 7.89 4.45 -26.16
CA PHE A 45 8.86 4.15 -27.22
C PHE A 45 8.99 5.36 -28.14
N LEU A 46 10.17 5.97 -28.18
CA LEU A 46 10.53 6.89 -29.26
C LEU A 46 10.99 6.01 -30.42
N SER A 47 10.09 5.74 -31.37
CA SER A 47 10.42 5.22 -32.70
C SER A 47 9.67 6.01 -33.75
#